data_AF-A0A1L9V6C4-F1
#
_entry.id   AF-A0A1L9V6C4-F1
#
_cell.length_a   1.000
_cell.length_b   1.000
_cell.length_c   1.000
_cell.angle_alpha   90.00
_cell.angle_beta   90.00
_cell.angle_gamma   90.00
#
_symmetry.space_group_name_H-M   'P 1'
#
loop_
_entity.id
_entity.type
_entity.pdbx_description
1 polymer ?
#
loop_
_entity_poly.entity_id
_entity_poly.type
_entity_poly.pdbx_seq_one_letter_code
_entity_poly.pdbx_strand_id
1 'polypeptide(L)'
;MKDDFLSLVRKDISMGARKQVLKNVLLDIKPDNIIVDCHRNGQQTTVEQARIIDLDNVSYLPKPWCLKGMAVGNENWRSPEAHFRARLNKPTDTFSFSAVCIYAMLGRVIFGPDGDMQHIQSLGISPFLIRLQRQILCTLWEDRLVENILYRSFYEWPDAVGLNPFFKDLVRQLISPDPKRRVTAREALEHPWFADV
;
A
#
# COMPACT_ATOMS: atom_id res chain seq x y z
N MET A 1 7.82 -18.61 -14.17
CA MET A 1 7.49 -19.24 -12.85
C MET A 1 6.45 -18.35 -12.21
N LYS A 2 5.33 -18.91 -11.71
CA LYS A 2 4.28 -18.09 -11.08
C LYS A 2 4.59 -17.93 -9.59
N ASP A 3 5.01 -16.74 -9.20
CA ASP A 3 5.24 -16.37 -7.80
C ASP A 3 4.24 -15.29 -7.38
N ASP A 4 3.90 -15.27 -6.09
CA ASP A 4 3.22 -14.14 -5.47
C ASP A 4 4.17 -12.93 -5.37
N PHE A 5 3.65 -11.73 -5.60
CA PHE A 5 4.43 -10.50 -5.57
C PHE A 5 5.13 -10.26 -4.21
N LEU A 6 4.46 -10.56 -3.09
CA LEU A 6 5.06 -10.39 -1.77
C LEU A 6 6.30 -11.27 -1.58
N SER A 7 6.20 -12.53 -2.01
CA SER A 7 7.31 -13.48 -2.03
C SER A 7 8.45 -13.01 -2.93
N LEU A 8 8.15 -12.41 -4.09
CA LEU A 8 9.18 -11.85 -4.98
C LEU A 8 9.92 -10.68 -4.34
N VAL A 9 9.23 -9.75 -3.68
CA VAL A 9 9.86 -8.63 -2.97
C VAL A 9 10.79 -9.15 -1.86
N ARG A 10 10.39 -10.19 -1.13
CA ARG A 10 11.25 -10.85 -0.12
C ARG A 10 12.46 -11.56 -0.73
N LYS A 11 12.40 -11.99 -1.99
CA LYS A 11 13.53 -12.53 -2.76
C LYS A 11 14.38 -11.43 -3.42
N ASP A 12 14.19 -10.17 -3.03
CA ASP A 12 14.95 -8.99 -3.43
C ASP A 12 15.05 -8.78 -4.96
N ILE A 13 13.91 -8.89 -5.66
CA ILE A 13 13.86 -8.55 -7.09
C ILE A 13 14.23 -7.08 -7.33
N SER A 14 14.76 -6.77 -8.52
CA SER A 14 15.22 -5.43 -8.88
C SER A 14 14.13 -4.35 -8.75
N MET A 15 14.53 -3.11 -8.48
CA MET A 15 13.62 -1.97 -8.38
C MET A 15 12.79 -1.75 -9.65
N GLY A 16 13.39 -1.95 -10.83
CA GLY A 16 12.68 -1.89 -12.11
C GLY A 16 11.57 -2.94 -12.20
N ALA A 17 11.87 -4.19 -11.81
CA ALA A 17 10.87 -5.26 -11.78
C ALA A 17 9.71 -4.94 -10.82
N ARG A 18 10.01 -4.39 -9.62
CA ARG A 18 8.97 -3.97 -8.67
C ARG A 18 8.06 -2.91 -9.26
N LYS A 19 8.63 -1.88 -9.88
CA LYS A 19 7.86 -0.79 -10.52
C LYS A 19 7.01 -1.29 -11.68
N GLN A 20 7.53 -2.21 -12.50
CA GLN A 20 6.78 -2.83 -13.59
C GLN A 20 5.55 -3.58 -13.07
N VAL A 21 5.70 -4.39 -12.02
CA VAL A 21 4.57 -5.10 -11.40
C VAL A 21 3.55 -4.10 -10.88
N LEU A 22 3.98 -3.09 -10.12
CA LEU A 22 3.09 -2.08 -9.56
C LEU A 22 2.32 -1.32 -10.64
N LYS A 23 2.98 -0.93 -11.73
CA LYS A 23 2.35 -0.26 -12.88
C LYS A 23 1.29 -1.14 -13.54
N ASN A 24 1.60 -2.42 -13.73
CA ASN A 24 0.67 -3.39 -14.32
C ASN A 24 -0.54 -3.66 -13.42
N VAL A 25 -0.36 -3.66 -12.09
CA VAL A 25 -1.43 -3.93 -11.11
C VAL A 25 -2.33 -2.72 -10.89
N LEU A 26 -1.80 -1.50 -11.00
CA LEU A 26 -2.60 -0.30 -10.85
C LEU A 26 -3.72 -0.18 -11.89
N LEU A 27 -3.58 -0.88 -13.01
CA LEU A 27 -4.62 -1.02 -14.02
C LEU A 27 -5.83 -1.84 -13.53
N ASP A 28 -5.73 -2.58 -12.40
CA ASP A 28 -6.71 -3.64 -12.08
C ASP A 28 -6.95 -3.92 -10.54
N ILE A 29 -6.31 -3.14 -9.65
CA ILE A 29 -6.07 -3.25 -8.18
C ILE A 29 -6.92 -4.21 -7.27
N LYS A 30 -6.20 -5.19 -6.65
CA LYS A 30 -6.06 -5.54 -5.19
C LYS A 30 -4.74 -6.35 -4.98
N PRO A 31 -4.00 -6.16 -3.86
CA PRO A 31 -2.61 -6.63 -3.75
C PRO A 31 -2.36 -8.04 -3.21
N ASP A 32 -3.25 -8.58 -2.36
CA ASP A 32 -3.12 -9.95 -1.83
C ASP A 32 -3.23 -11.02 -2.92
N ASN A 33 -3.53 -10.56 -4.13
CA ASN A 33 -3.93 -11.36 -5.24
C ASN A 33 -3.05 -11.08 -6.47
N ILE A 34 -1.83 -10.57 -6.33
CA ILE A 34 -0.98 -10.33 -7.50
C ILE A 34 -0.13 -11.56 -7.79
N ILE A 35 -0.44 -12.27 -8.88
CA ILE A 35 0.47 -13.28 -9.46
C ILE A 35 1.33 -12.60 -10.52
N VAL A 36 2.64 -12.83 -10.42
CA VAL A 36 3.62 -12.35 -11.40
C VAL A 36 4.20 -13.55 -12.14
N ASP A 37 4.19 -13.47 -13.48
CA ASP A 37 5.00 -14.34 -14.33
C ASP A 37 6.31 -13.62 -14.64
N CYS A 38 7.41 -14.25 -14.26
CA CYS A 38 8.74 -13.71 -14.46
C CYS A 38 9.75 -14.80 -14.85
N HIS A 39 10.76 -14.37 -15.60
CA HIS A 39 11.95 -15.15 -15.91
C HIS A 39 13.15 -14.59 -15.13
N ARG A 40 13.97 -15.49 -14.57
CA ARG A 40 15.24 -15.12 -13.91
C ARG A 40 16.39 -15.48 -14.81
N ASN A 41 17.22 -14.49 -15.15
CA ASN A 41 18.50 -14.70 -15.80
C ASN A 41 19.61 -14.18 -14.88
N GLY A 42 20.21 -15.07 -14.10
CA GLY A 42 21.16 -14.70 -13.05
C GLY A 42 20.53 -13.81 -11.98
N GLN A 43 21.08 -12.61 -11.77
CA GLN A 43 20.54 -11.60 -10.85
C GLN A 43 19.40 -10.76 -11.45
N GLN A 44 19.16 -10.85 -12.77
CA GLN A 44 18.16 -10.05 -13.44
C GLN A 44 16.81 -10.79 -13.44
N THR A 45 15.79 -10.15 -12.89
CA THR A 45 14.40 -10.64 -12.96
C THR A 45 13.65 -9.80 -13.99
N THR A 46 13.17 -10.45 -15.06
CA THR A 46 12.33 -9.83 -16.08
C THR A 46 10.88 -10.21 -15.82
N VAL A 47 10.02 -9.21 -15.70
CA VAL A 47 8.58 -9.38 -15.47
C VAL A 47 7.89 -9.46 -16.82
N GLU A 48 7.27 -10.58 -17.12
CA GLU A 48 6.54 -10.79 -18.37
C GLU A 48 5.08 -10.34 -18.22
N GLN A 49 4.46 -10.69 -17.10
CA GLN A 49 3.07 -10.37 -16.82
C GLN A 49 2.81 -10.26 -15.33
N ALA A 50 1.94 -9.33 -14.92
CA ALA A 50 1.34 -9.32 -13.58
C ALA A 50 -0.18 -9.36 -13.74
N ARG A 51 -0.86 -10.17 -12.94
CA ARG A 51 -2.33 -10.32 -12.94
C ARG A 51 -2.85 -10.32 -11.52
N ILE A 52 -4.08 -9.88 -11.37
CA ILE A 52 -4.81 -10.00 -10.12
C ILE A 52 -5.64 -11.29 -10.14
N ILE A 53 -5.57 -12.06 -9.07
CA ILE A 53 -6.36 -13.25 -8.79
C ILE A 53 -7.46 -12.94 -7.77
N ASP A 54 -8.32 -13.91 -7.45
CA ASP A 54 -9.36 -13.77 -6.40
C ASP A 54 -10.18 -12.45 -6.50
N LEU A 55 -11.10 -12.48 -7.46
CA LEU A 55 -12.08 -11.41 -7.70
C LEU A 55 -13.36 -11.60 -6.87
N ASP A 56 -13.38 -12.55 -5.93
CA ASP A 56 -14.59 -12.95 -5.19
C ASP A 56 -15.12 -11.81 -4.30
N ASN A 57 -14.26 -10.84 -3.99
CA ASN A 57 -14.59 -9.62 -3.25
C ASN A 57 -14.64 -8.36 -4.14
N VAL A 58 -14.77 -8.51 -5.46
CA VAL A 58 -14.96 -7.38 -6.39
C VAL A 58 -16.44 -7.01 -6.41
N SER A 59 -16.71 -5.71 -6.40
CA SER A 59 -18.07 -5.19 -6.56
C SER A 59 -18.06 -4.11 -7.62
N TYR A 60 -18.90 -4.27 -8.64
CA TYR A 60 -19.15 -3.20 -9.60
C TYR A 60 -20.00 -2.11 -8.94
N LEU A 61 -19.41 -0.93 -8.76
CA LEU A 61 -20.05 0.23 -8.12
C LEU A 61 -20.11 1.41 -9.12
N PRO A 62 -21.17 1.50 -9.94
CA PRO A 62 -21.37 2.67 -10.79
C PRO A 62 -21.73 3.87 -9.91
N LYS A 63 -21.32 5.08 -10.29
CA LYS A 63 -21.75 6.29 -9.57
C LYS A 63 -23.30 6.41 -9.65
N PRO A 64 -24.00 6.84 -8.58
CA PRO A 64 -23.49 7.38 -7.31
C PRO A 64 -23.36 6.35 -6.18
N TRP A 65 -23.43 5.04 -6.49
CA TRP A 65 -23.46 3.98 -5.51
C TRP A 65 -22.13 3.82 -4.78
N CYS A 66 -22.21 3.39 -3.51
CA CYS A 66 -21.07 3.10 -2.66
C CYS A 66 -21.42 1.94 -1.71
N LEU A 67 -20.42 1.18 -1.27
CA LEU A 67 -20.62 0.22 -0.18
C LEU A 67 -20.61 0.97 1.16
N LYS A 68 -21.40 0.54 2.14
CA LYS A 68 -21.44 1.13 3.48
C LYS A 68 -21.68 0.03 4.51
N GLY A 69 -21.07 0.14 5.69
CA GLY A 69 -21.31 -0.79 6.80
C GLY A 69 -20.47 -2.07 6.76
N MET A 70 -19.60 -2.22 5.76
CA MET A 70 -18.75 -3.40 5.59
C MET A 70 -17.28 -3.05 5.89
N ALA A 71 -16.57 -3.96 6.54
CA ALA A 71 -15.11 -3.88 6.70
C ALA A 71 -14.43 -4.73 5.61
N VAL A 72 -14.33 -4.17 4.41
CA VAL A 72 -13.81 -4.88 3.23
C VAL A 72 -12.28 -4.81 3.18
N GLY A 73 -11.64 -5.84 2.63
CA GLY A 73 -10.20 -5.91 2.37
C GLY A 73 -9.37 -6.41 3.57
N ASN A 74 -8.11 -6.78 3.32
CA ASN A 74 -7.16 -7.24 4.34
C ASN A 74 -6.74 -6.07 5.25
N GLU A 75 -6.75 -6.29 6.57
CA GLU A 75 -6.47 -5.26 7.58
C GLU A 75 -5.09 -4.61 7.48
N ASN A 76 -4.15 -5.28 6.82
CA ASN A 76 -2.79 -4.80 6.59
C ASN A 76 -2.70 -3.76 5.47
N TRP A 77 -3.69 -3.72 4.58
CA TRP A 77 -3.75 -2.81 3.43
C TRP A 77 -4.99 -1.91 3.45
N ARG A 78 -5.93 -2.19 4.35
CA ARG A 78 -7.24 -1.52 4.42
C ARG A 78 -7.10 -0.01 4.63
N SER A 79 -7.98 0.78 4.02
CA SER A 79 -8.03 2.22 4.21
C SER A 79 -8.71 2.64 5.51
N PRO A 80 -8.50 3.89 5.99
CA PRO A 80 -9.12 4.39 7.20
C PRO A 80 -10.66 4.33 7.14
N GLU A 81 -11.26 4.77 6.03
CA GLU A 81 -12.72 4.75 5.88
C GLU A 81 -13.31 3.32 5.85
N ALA A 82 -12.54 2.34 5.37
CA ALA A 82 -12.92 0.92 5.43
C ALA A 82 -12.82 0.36 6.86
N HIS A 83 -11.84 0.80 7.65
CA HIS A 83 -11.79 0.50 9.09
C HIS A 83 -13.03 1.02 9.83
N PHE A 84 -13.51 2.22 9.48
CA PHE A 84 -14.72 2.81 10.05
C PHE A 84 -16.04 2.29 9.44
N ARG A 85 -15.99 1.35 8.49
CA ARG A 85 -17.18 0.87 7.76
C ARG A 85 -17.99 2.01 7.13
N ALA A 86 -17.30 3.08 6.75
CA ALA A 86 -17.90 4.26 6.13
C ALA A 86 -18.24 3.98 4.66
N ARG A 87 -18.48 5.03 3.87
CA ARG A 87 -18.78 4.88 2.44
C ARG A 87 -17.51 4.53 1.67
N LEU A 88 -17.51 3.37 1.02
CA LEU A 88 -16.38 2.83 0.25
C LEU A 88 -16.63 2.99 -1.24
N ASN A 89 -15.57 3.33 -1.96
CA ASN A 89 -15.52 3.54 -3.40
C ASN A 89 -14.09 3.27 -3.92
N LYS A 90 -13.85 3.47 -5.20
CA LYS A 90 -12.52 3.36 -5.83
C LYS A 90 -11.35 3.97 -5.04
N PRO A 91 -11.48 5.13 -4.34
CA PRO A 91 -10.39 5.67 -3.53
C PRO A 91 -9.95 4.79 -2.33
N THR A 92 -10.78 3.83 -1.92
CA THR A 92 -10.40 2.81 -0.93
C THR A 92 -9.29 1.92 -1.48
N ASP A 93 -9.40 1.52 -2.75
CA ASP A 93 -8.38 0.69 -3.40
C ASP A 93 -7.09 1.47 -3.68
N THR A 94 -7.17 2.78 -3.99
CA THR A 94 -5.96 3.61 -4.19
C THR A 94 -5.16 3.78 -2.90
N PHE A 95 -5.84 3.91 -1.75
CA PHE A 95 -5.16 3.85 -0.45
C PHE A 95 -4.49 2.49 -0.24
N SER A 96 -5.21 1.38 -0.45
CA SER A 96 -4.63 0.05 -0.28
C SER A 96 -3.43 -0.19 -1.18
N PHE A 97 -3.48 0.31 -2.42
CA PHE A 97 -2.36 0.26 -3.34
C PHE A 97 -1.12 1.02 -2.83
N SER A 98 -1.30 2.17 -2.18
CA SER A 98 -0.16 2.91 -1.62
C SER A 98 0.63 2.10 -0.57
N ALA A 99 -0.07 1.35 0.29
CA ALA A 99 0.56 0.50 1.30
C ALA A 99 1.40 -0.60 0.65
N VAL A 100 0.98 -1.04 -0.54
CA VAL A 100 1.64 -2.08 -1.35
C VAL A 100 2.84 -1.51 -2.09
N CYS A 101 2.73 -0.28 -2.61
CA CYS A 101 3.87 0.49 -3.10
C CYS A 101 4.96 0.59 -2.03
N ILE A 102 4.59 0.96 -0.81
CA ILE A 102 5.53 1.07 0.30
C ILE A 102 6.13 -0.30 0.65
N TYR A 103 5.31 -1.35 0.70
CA TYR A 103 5.78 -2.72 0.89
C TYR A 103 6.78 -3.14 -0.20
N ALA A 104 6.50 -2.84 -1.46
CA ALA A 104 7.41 -3.16 -2.56
C ALA A 104 8.76 -2.47 -2.40
N MET A 105 8.80 -1.23 -1.90
CA MET A 105 10.07 -0.53 -1.71
C MET A 105 10.83 -1.03 -0.49
N LEU A 106 10.14 -1.34 0.61
CA LEU A 106 10.77 -1.59 1.91
C LEU A 106 10.79 -3.06 2.35
N GLY A 107 10.01 -3.93 1.70
CA GLY A 107 9.78 -5.32 2.12
C GLY A 107 8.98 -5.47 3.42
N ARG A 108 8.38 -4.39 3.93
CA ARG A 108 7.70 -4.34 5.24
C ARG A 108 6.25 -3.92 5.13
N VAL A 109 5.38 -4.61 5.85
CA VAL A 109 3.95 -4.33 5.90
C VAL A 109 3.71 -3.25 6.96
N ILE A 110 3.64 -1.98 6.55
CA ILE A 110 3.70 -0.82 7.46
C ILE A 110 2.57 -0.75 8.49
N PHE A 111 1.39 -1.27 8.17
CA PHE A 111 0.26 -1.34 9.09
C PHE A 111 0.11 -2.71 9.75
N GLY A 112 0.94 -3.68 9.36
CA GLY A 112 0.87 -5.06 9.82
C GLY A 112 1.47 -5.27 11.20
N PRO A 113 1.35 -6.51 11.73
CA PRO A 113 1.94 -6.87 13.01
C PRO A 113 3.46 -6.85 12.95
N ASP A 114 4.07 -6.21 13.94
CA ASP A 114 5.51 -6.17 14.24
C ASP A 114 5.71 -6.19 15.77
N GLY A 115 6.97 -6.12 16.22
CA GLY A 115 7.28 -6.12 17.66
C GLY A 115 6.63 -4.97 18.43
N ASP A 116 6.57 -3.77 17.84
CA ASP A 116 5.93 -2.60 18.46
C ASP A 116 4.43 -2.81 18.63
N MET A 117 3.75 -3.35 17.61
CA MET A 117 2.33 -3.67 17.69
C MET A 117 2.08 -4.75 18.73
N GLN A 118 2.90 -5.81 18.78
CA GLN A 118 2.76 -6.88 19.78
C GLN A 118 2.95 -6.35 21.21
N HIS A 119 3.91 -5.44 21.40
CA HIS A 119 4.13 -4.78 22.68
C HIS A 119 2.94 -3.89 23.08
N ILE A 120 2.45 -3.04 22.18
CA ILE A 120 1.29 -2.17 22.48
C ILE A 120 0.01 -3.00 22.70
N GLN A 121 -0.14 -4.12 22.00
CA GLN A 121 -1.22 -5.07 22.25
C GLN A 121 -1.14 -5.73 23.62
N SER A 122 0.06 -6.06 24.12
CA SER A 122 0.21 -6.63 25.47
C SER A 122 -0.15 -5.65 26.59
N LEU A 123 -0.17 -4.34 26.29
CA LEU A 123 -0.70 -3.29 27.16
C LEU A 123 -2.24 -3.15 27.08
N GLY A 124 -2.93 -4.03 26.35
CA GLY A 124 -4.40 -4.06 26.24
C GLY A 124 -4.97 -3.13 25.16
N ILE A 125 -4.13 -2.51 24.34
CA ILE A 125 -4.61 -1.64 23.25
C ILE A 125 -5.03 -2.48 22.04
N SER A 126 -6.23 -2.21 21.52
CA SER A 126 -6.77 -2.93 20.37
C SER A 126 -5.91 -2.78 19.11
N PRO A 127 -5.66 -3.86 18.34
CA PRO A 127 -4.97 -3.81 17.05
C PRO A 127 -5.57 -2.78 16.09
N PHE A 128 -6.89 -2.57 16.15
CA PHE A 128 -7.61 -1.57 15.37
C PHE A 128 -7.10 -0.16 15.63
N LEU A 129 -6.95 0.23 16.90
CA LEU A 129 -6.50 1.57 17.28
C LEU A 129 -5.04 1.80 16.89
N ILE A 130 -4.20 0.77 17.04
CA ILE A 130 -2.79 0.83 16.62
C ILE A 130 -2.69 1.07 15.11
N ARG A 131 -3.45 0.32 14.30
CA ARG A 131 -3.49 0.50 12.84
C ARG A 131 -3.98 1.89 12.45
N LEU A 132 -5.06 2.37 13.06
CA LEU A 132 -5.59 3.69 12.79
C LEU A 132 -4.58 4.80 13.14
N GLN A 133 -3.92 4.67 14.30
CA GLN A 133 -2.85 5.58 14.69
C GLN A 133 -1.73 5.59 13.64
N ARG A 134 -1.26 4.42 13.20
CA ARG A 134 -0.24 4.32 12.14
C ARG A 134 -0.69 4.98 10.84
N GLN A 135 -1.94 4.76 10.41
CA GLN A 135 -2.47 5.36 9.19
C GLN A 135 -2.47 6.89 9.26
N ILE A 136 -3.00 7.46 10.35
CA ILE A 136 -3.00 8.92 10.56
C ILE A 136 -1.56 9.45 10.54
N LEU A 137 -0.66 8.80 11.27
CA LEU A 137 0.73 9.23 11.37
C LEU A 137 1.49 9.08 10.04
N CYS A 138 1.17 8.09 9.21
CA CYS A 138 1.70 7.99 7.85
C CYS A 138 1.23 9.13 6.95
N THR A 139 0.00 9.64 7.12
CA THR A 139 -0.49 10.79 6.34
C THR A 139 0.18 12.11 6.72
N LEU A 140 0.70 12.21 7.94
CA LEU A 140 1.43 13.37 8.46
C LEU A 140 2.92 13.21 8.19
N TRP A 141 3.27 12.99 6.92
CA TRP A 141 4.58 12.56 6.44
C TRP A 141 5.75 13.45 6.91
N GLU A 142 5.53 14.77 7.00
CA GLU A 142 6.58 15.77 7.28
C GLU A 142 6.43 16.44 8.66
N ASP A 143 5.20 16.51 9.19
CA ASP A 143 4.90 17.29 10.38
C ASP A 143 4.82 16.42 11.63
N ARG A 144 5.94 16.24 12.33
CA ARG A 144 5.93 15.79 13.73
C ARG A 144 7.01 16.45 14.60
N LEU A 145 6.57 16.89 15.78
CA LEU A 145 7.40 17.38 16.89
C LEU A 145 7.03 16.72 18.23
N VAL A 146 6.41 15.53 18.23
CA VAL A 146 5.90 14.93 19.47
C VAL A 146 6.75 13.72 19.88
N GLU A 147 7.57 13.91 20.92
CA GLU A 147 8.55 12.93 21.45
C GLU A 147 7.92 11.69 22.10
N ASN A 148 6.62 11.71 22.41
CA ASN A 148 5.95 10.70 23.26
C ASN A 148 5.10 9.66 22.51
N ILE A 149 5.27 9.51 21.19
CA ILE A 149 4.55 8.50 20.40
C ILE A 149 5.47 7.32 20.09
N LEU A 150 5.10 6.12 20.56
CA LEU A 150 5.84 4.87 20.31
C LEU A 150 6.04 4.56 18.81
N TYR A 151 5.12 5.01 17.95
CA TYR A 151 5.26 4.85 16.50
C TYR A 151 6.17 5.93 15.90
N ARG A 152 7.38 5.52 15.49
CA ARG A 152 8.28 6.35 14.67
C ARG A 152 7.63 6.73 13.36
N SER A 153 7.78 8.00 12.97
CA SER A 153 7.27 8.48 11.68
C SER A 153 7.88 7.70 10.55
N PHE A 154 7.10 7.53 9.48
CA PHE A 154 7.61 6.92 8.26
C PHE A 154 8.87 7.65 7.76
N TYR A 155 8.96 8.97 7.97
CA TYR A 155 10.14 9.77 7.68
C TYR A 155 11.39 9.39 8.49
N GLU A 156 11.21 8.94 9.74
CA GLU A 156 12.30 8.59 10.66
C GLU A 156 12.79 7.15 10.47
N TRP A 157 12.16 6.37 9.58
CA TRP A 157 12.61 5.02 9.28
C TRP A 157 13.92 5.11 8.49
N PRO A 158 15.01 4.45 8.94
CA PRO A 158 16.30 4.50 8.24
C PRO A 158 16.17 4.16 6.75
N ASP A 159 15.31 3.21 6.44
CA ASP A 159 15.06 2.71 5.09
C ASP A 159 14.21 3.67 4.23
N ALA A 160 13.52 4.64 4.85
CA ALA A 160 12.68 5.62 4.17
C ALA A 160 13.43 6.91 3.81
N VAL A 161 14.53 7.22 4.50
CA VAL A 161 15.33 8.44 4.28
C VAL A 161 15.81 8.49 2.82
N GLY A 162 16.33 7.38 2.29
CA GLY A 162 16.87 7.26 0.93
C GLY A 162 15.84 7.04 -0.18
N LEU A 163 14.54 7.05 0.10
CA LEU A 163 13.52 6.83 -0.94
C LEU A 163 13.46 7.98 -1.94
N ASN A 164 13.21 7.63 -3.20
CA ASN A 164 13.09 8.57 -4.31
C ASN A 164 12.03 9.67 -4.02
N PRO A 165 12.32 10.96 -4.23
CA PRO A 165 11.36 12.05 -3.96
C PRO A 165 10.04 11.91 -4.71
N PHE A 166 10.06 11.47 -5.97
CA PHE A 166 8.83 11.21 -6.73
C PHE A 166 8.02 10.04 -6.16
N PHE A 167 8.68 9.05 -5.56
CA PHE A 167 7.97 7.99 -4.84
C PHE A 167 7.23 8.54 -3.62
N LYS A 168 7.93 9.37 -2.82
CA LYS A 168 7.34 9.99 -1.62
C LYS A 168 6.13 10.84 -1.99
N ASP A 169 6.23 11.62 -3.06
CA ASP A 169 5.11 12.45 -3.53
C ASP A 169 3.93 11.60 -4.05
N LEU A 170 4.18 10.55 -4.84
CA LEU A 170 3.13 9.64 -5.28
C LEU A 170 2.38 9.02 -4.09
N VAL A 171 3.12 8.51 -3.10
CA VAL A 171 2.54 7.90 -1.90
C VAL A 171 1.69 8.92 -1.16
N ARG A 172 2.18 10.14 -0.94
CA ARG A 172 1.45 11.25 -0.30
C ARG A 172 0.12 11.53 -0.99
N GLN A 173 0.09 11.52 -2.32
CA GLN A 173 -1.13 11.73 -3.11
C GLN A 173 -2.12 10.56 -2.98
N LEU A 174 -1.63 9.32 -2.88
CA LEU A 174 -2.48 8.13 -2.74
C LEU A 174 -3.03 7.93 -1.31
N ILE A 175 -2.30 8.34 -0.27
CA ILE A 175 -2.71 8.17 1.14
C ILE A 175 -3.51 9.35 1.72
N SER A 176 -3.95 10.31 0.89
CA SER A 176 -4.68 11.48 1.39
C SER A 176 -5.82 11.07 2.35
N PRO A 177 -5.92 11.65 3.56
CA PRO A 177 -6.95 11.26 4.53
C PRO A 177 -8.36 11.39 3.97
N ASP A 178 -8.62 12.43 3.17
CA ASP A 178 -9.88 12.62 2.46
C ASP A 178 -9.88 11.77 1.18
N PRO A 179 -10.75 10.75 1.07
CA PRO A 179 -10.85 9.91 -0.13
C PRO A 179 -11.14 10.70 -1.41
N LYS A 180 -11.74 11.89 -1.31
CA LYS A 180 -12.03 12.76 -2.47
C LYS A 180 -10.81 13.50 -2.99
N ARG A 181 -9.76 13.63 -2.18
CA ARG A 181 -8.51 14.31 -2.53
C ARG A 181 -7.41 13.33 -2.94
N ARG A 182 -7.66 12.02 -2.85
CA ARG A 182 -6.75 10.99 -3.36
C ARG A 182 -6.73 11.02 -4.88
N VAL A 183 -5.55 10.89 -5.44
CA VAL A 183 -5.42 10.64 -6.88
C VAL A 183 -6.07 9.32 -7.26
N THR A 184 -6.61 9.30 -8.46
CA THR A 184 -7.15 8.10 -9.10
C THR A 184 -6.01 7.19 -9.57
N ALA A 185 -6.33 5.93 -9.86
CA ALA A 185 -5.38 5.01 -10.47
C ALA A 185 -4.80 5.59 -11.78
N ARG A 186 -5.65 6.20 -12.63
CA ARG A 186 -5.18 6.81 -13.88
C ARG A 186 -4.14 7.90 -13.65
N GLU A 187 -4.42 8.83 -12.75
CA GLU A 187 -3.49 9.93 -12.41
C GLU A 187 -2.19 9.39 -11.80
N ALA A 188 -2.28 8.34 -10.97
CA ALA A 188 -1.10 7.70 -10.40
C ALA A 188 -0.23 6.97 -11.45
N LEU A 189 -0.79 6.41 -12.53
CA LEU A 189 -0.02 5.85 -13.65
C LEU A 189 0.76 6.90 -14.43
N GLU A 190 0.21 8.11 -14.51
CA GLU A 190 0.81 9.25 -15.20
C GLU A 190 1.87 9.96 -14.34
N HIS A 191 2.06 9.51 -13.09
CA HIS A 191 3.01 10.13 -12.16
C HIS A 191 4.48 9.95 -12.63
N PRO A 192 5.35 10.97 -12.48
CA PRO A 192 6.76 10.90 -12.89
C PRO A 192 7.56 9.74 -12.31
N TRP A 193 7.11 9.18 -11.18
CA TRP A 193 7.73 8.01 -10.59
C TRP A 193 7.68 6.76 -11.49
N PHE A 194 6.71 6.66 -12.40
CA PHE A 194 6.56 5.54 -13.34
C PHE A 194 7.08 5.84 -14.77
N ALA A 195 7.79 6.96 -14.98
CA ALA A 195 8.17 7.44 -16.31
C ALA A 195 9.27 6.59 -16.99
N ASP A 196 10.07 5.88 -16.22
CA ASP A 196 11.23 5.06 -16.58
C ASP A 196 10.90 3.55 -16.71
N VAL A 197 9.61 3.21 -16.76
CA VAL A 197 9.09 1.83 -16.78
C VAL A 197 8.03 1.69 -17.84
#